data_AF-A0A959KAB6-F1
#
_entry.id   AF-A0A959KAB6-F1
#
_cell.length_a   1.000
_cell.length_b   1.000
_cell.length_c   1.000
_cell.angle_alpha   90.00
_cell.angle_beta   90.00
_cell.angle_gamma   90.00
#
_symmetry.space_group_name_H-M   'P 1'
#
loop_
_entity.id
_entity.type
_entity.pdbx_description
1 polymer ?
#
loop_
_entity_poly.entity_id
_entity_poly.type
_entity_poly.pdbx_seq_one_letter_code
_entity_poly.pdbx_strand_id
1 'polypeptide(L)'
;MKKMQILTAFVVSGLFLLTACEKYPLNTGADFSNKLETRSSVVPAVTDPWFPGGDAAGECQRAGDCMGFALKVDNWSSAGEDGTYSDANAQPGTSAANEIVVYNSDGYSFSWSSTYEVCKIIVKGGTGANIYYYPEGSCGDENLVAPLNTNSPDPNDTKAISHATFCWSNTLCEAPPAPCYQEETAWSSGVRYVKKGNWATYTAYAGNPMSVTIYAGQTIPAGTAIFSAPASGMVTITTNLSPNFIFYYDQSDLVADYNIKIQDYGAGGPPAKNPAPGQFAWKSTALFGSHSASVVVPMASYYGIHLDVAYETVCK
;
A
#
# COMPACT_ATOMS: atom_id res chain seq x y z
N MET A 1 -78.67 3.60 6.13
CA MET A 1 -79.29 4.91 5.77
C MET A 1 -78.26 5.98 6.15
N LYS A 2 -77.65 6.74 5.23
CA LYS A 2 -78.11 7.88 4.40
C LYS A 2 -77.86 9.24 5.09
N LYS A 3 -77.30 10.23 4.36
CA LYS A 3 -76.74 11.55 4.79
C LYS A 3 -75.36 11.44 5.47
N MET A 4 -74.26 12.08 5.04
CA MET A 4 -73.93 13.05 3.97
C MET A 4 -74.27 14.54 4.20
N GLN A 5 -73.24 15.32 4.56
CA GLN A 5 -72.98 16.76 4.36
C GLN A 5 -71.43 16.86 4.17
N ILE A 6 -70.78 17.65 3.28
CA ILE A 6 -71.00 19.00 2.71
C ILE A 6 -70.78 20.09 3.80
N LEU A 7 -69.99 21.15 3.64
CA LEU A 7 -69.18 21.67 2.51
C LEU A 7 -67.65 21.38 2.82
N THR A 8 -66.54 21.95 2.35
CA THR A 8 -66.16 23.13 1.52
C THR A 8 -64.80 22.85 0.83
N ALA A 9 -64.34 23.71 -0.10
CA ALA A 9 -63.04 23.62 -0.78
C ALA A 9 -62.29 24.97 -0.82
N PHE A 10 -61.00 24.95 -1.15
CA PHE A 10 -60.23 26.11 -1.63
C PHE A 10 -59.44 25.73 -2.89
N VAL A 11 -59.21 26.68 -3.80
CA VAL A 11 -58.78 26.42 -5.18
C VAL A 11 -57.58 27.29 -5.59
N VAL A 12 -56.50 26.64 -6.02
CA VAL A 12 -55.44 27.14 -6.91
C VAL A 12 -54.97 25.91 -7.73
N SER A 13 -55.18 25.73 -9.03
CA SER A 13 -55.22 26.59 -10.24
C SER A 13 -53.83 26.90 -10.82
N GLY A 14 -53.48 26.17 -11.90
CA GLY A 14 -52.17 26.19 -12.57
C GLY A 14 -51.93 24.88 -13.32
N LEU A 15 -52.69 24.54 -14.36
CA LEU A 15 -52.61 25.07 -15.74
C LEU A 15 -51.28 24.73 -16.45
N PHE A 16 -51.30 23.67 -17.27
CA PHE A 16 -50.67 23.66 -18.60
C PHE A 16 -51.45 22.71 -19.52
N LEU A 17 -51.36 22.91 -20.84
CA LEU A 17 -52.30 22.34 -21.82
C LEU A 17 -51.86 20.99 -22.41
N LEU A 18 -52.86 20.18 -22.75
CA LEU A 18 -52.75 19.09 -23.74
C LEU A 18 -53.05 19.62 -25.14
N THR A 19 -52.15 19.37 -26.08
CA THR A 19 -52.40 19.40 -27.54
C THR A 19 -51.60 18.28 -28.19
N ALA A 20 -52.10 17.71 -29.29
CA ALA A 20 -51.59 16.47 -29.88
C ALA A 20 -51.31 16.61 -31.40
N CYS A 21 -50.77 15.52 -31.96
CA CYS A 21 -50.71 15.12 -33.38
C CYS A 21 -49.38 15.27 -34.17
N GLU A 22 -49.12 14.20 -34.93
CA GLU A 22 -48.39 14.06 -36.21
C GLU A 22 -46.90 14.46 -36.40
N LYS A 23 -46.05 13.43 -36.21
CA LYS A 23 -45.23 12.73 -37.23
C LYS A 23 -44.14 13.45 -38.07
N TYR A 24 -43.00 12.73 -38.15
CA TYR A 24 -41.89 12.75 -39.14
C TYR A 24 -40.82 13.85 -38.99
N PRO A 25 -39.55 13.56 -39.42
CA PRO A 25 -39.01 12.29 -39.93
C PRO A 25 -38.08 11.56 -38.94
N LEU A 26 -37.66 10.35 -39.31
CA LEU A 26 -36.45 9.72 -38.76
C LEU A 26 -35.22 10.58 -39.12
N ASN A 27 -34.25 10.68 -38.22
CA ASN A 27 -32.87 11.00 -38.58
C ASN A 27 -31.94 9.92 -38.00
N THR A 28 -31.02 9.42 -38.81
CA THR A 28 -30.21 8.24 -38.52
C THR A 28 -28.94 8.59 -37.76
N GLY A 29 -29.04 8.68 -36.44
CA GLY A 29 -27.92 8.45 -35.53
C GLY A 29 -28.18 7.15 -34.77
N ALA A 30 -27.28 6.18 -34.85
CA ALA A 30 -27.41 4.94 -34.09
C ALA A 30 -27.21 5.25 -32.60
N ASP A 31 -28.23 4.99 -31.78
CA ASP A 31 -28.09 5.04 -30.33
C ASP A 31 -27.30 3.81 -29.87
N PHE A 32 -25.99 3.97 -29.73
CA PHE A 32 -25.08 2.93 -29.27
C PHE A 32 -25.22 2.64 -27.77
N SER A 33 -26.09 3.34 -27.04
CA SER A 33 -26.46 3.00 -25.67
C SER A 33 -27.67 2.06 -25.66
N ASN A 34 -27.42 0.75 -25.73
CA ASN A 34 -28.12 -0.29 -24.95
C ASN A 34 -27.60 -1.70 -25.33
N LYS A 35 -27.16 -2.49 -24.34
CA LYS A 35 -26.59 -3.85 -24.44
C LYS A 35 -25.11 -4.03 -24.85
N LEU A 36 -24.22 -3.31 -24.16
CA LEU A 36 -23.02 -3.95 -23.59
C LEU A 36 -22.88 -3.47 -22.14
N GLU A 37 -23.71 -4.04 -21.26
CA GLU A 37 -23.42 -4.11 -19.83
C GLU A 37 -22.31 -5.16 -19.63
N THR A 38 -21.47 -5.00 -18.60
CA THR A 38 -20.21 -5.75 -18.36
C THR A 38 -19.22 -5.75 -19.54
N ARG A 39 -18.52 -4.62 -19.72
CA ARG A 39 -17.18 -4.56 -20.34
C ARG A 39 -16.13 -4.40 -19.24
N SER A 40 -14.87 -4.69 -19.56
CA SER A 40 -13.70 -4.28 -18.77
C SER A 40 -13.76 -2.81 -18.33
N SER A 41 -13.26 -2.56 -17.12
CA SER A 41 -13.14 -1.25 -16.48
C SER A 41 -12.35 -0.22 -17.31
N VAL A 42 -11.49 -0.67 -18.23
CA VAL A 42 -10.66 0.21 -19.08
C VAL A 42 -10.80 -0.12 -20.56
N VAL A 43 -10.74 0.91 -21.41
CA VAL A 43 -10.73 0.72 -22.87
C VAL A 43 -9.30 0.36 -23.31
N PRO A 44 -9.07 -0.81 -23.94
CA PRO A 44 -7.73 -1.22 -24.33
C PRO A 44 -7.20 -0.43 -25.52
N ALA A 45 -5.88 -0.21 -25.57
CA ALA A 45 -5.20 0.23 -26.78
C ALA A 45 -4.98 -0.98 -27.71
N VAL A 46 -5.54 -0.93 -28.92
CA VAL A 46 -5.34 -1.96 -29.94
C VAL A 46 -4.01 -1.74 -30.65
N THR A 47 -3.14 -2.75 -30.69
CA THR A 47 -1.87 -2.72 -31.43
C THR A 47 -1.80 -3.89 -32.41
N ASP A 48 -1.70 -3.62 -33.71
CA ASP A 48 -1.52 -4.63 -34.77
C ASP A 48 -0.51 -4.10 -35.81
N PRO A 49 0.63 -4.78 -36.06
CA PRO A 49 1.08 -6.02 -35.41
C PRO A 49 1.58 -5.81 -33.97
N TRP A 50 1.19 -6.71 -33.07
CA TRP A 50 1.88 -6.91 -31.80
C TRP A 50 3.01 -7.95 -31.98
N PHE A 51 4.09 -7.78 -31.23
CA PHE A 51 5.32 -8.56 -31.36
C PHE A 51 5.06 -10.09 -31.43
N PRO A 52 5.59 -10.83 -32.44
CA PRO A 52 5.32 -12.25 -32.60
C PRO A 52 6.27 -13.12 -31.77
N GLY A 53 5.98 -13.25 -30.48
CA GLY A 53 6.62 -14.20 -29.58
C GLY A 53 7.78 -13.63 -28.77
N GLY A 54 7.67 -13.72 -27.45
CA GLY A 54 8.69 -13.37 -26.47
C GLY A 54 8.31 -13.94 -25.09
N ASP A 55 9.15 -13.72 -24.09
CA ASP A 55 8.79 -13.95 -22.69
C ASP A 55 7.90 -12.81 -22.14
N ALA A 56 7.34 -13.03 -20.95
CA ALA A 56 6.41 -12.08 -20.31
C ALA A 56 7.06 -10.71 -20.07
N ALA A 57 8.31 -10.69 -19.60
CA ALA A 57 9.04 -9.46 -19.29
C ALA A 57 9.30 -8.63 -20.56
N GLY A 58 9.68 -9.27 -21.66
CA GLY A 58 9.89 -8.63 -22.95
C GLY A 58 8.60 -8.06 -23.58
N GLU A 59 7.42 -8.64 -23.29
CA GLU A 59 6.14 -8.05 -23.67
C GLU A 59 5.75 -6.87 -22.76
N CYS A 60 5.89 -7.00 -21.44
CA CYS A 60 5.63 -5.92 -20.48
C CYS A 60 6.51 -4.69 -20.74
N GLN A 61 7.82 -4.88 -20.96
CA GLN A 61 8.74 -3.81 -21.31
C GLN A 61 8.32 -3.08 -22.60
N ARG A 62 7.86 -3.82 -23.63
CA ARG A 62 7.34 -3.22 -24.88
C ARG A 62 6.04 -2.44 -24.69
N ALA A 63 5.19 -2.84 -23.73
CA ALA A 63 4.01 -2.08 -23.31
C ALA A 63 4.36 -0.84 -22.44
N GLY A 64 5.64 -0.48 -22.32
CA GLY A 64 6.12 0.66 -21.53
C GLY A 64 6.37 0.32 -20.06
N ASP A 65 6.58 -0.96 -19.76
CA ASP A 65 7.03 -1.53 -18.48
C ASP A 65 6.10 -1.39 -17.26
N CYS A 66 6.37 -2.17 -16.22
CA CYS A 66 5.70 -2.19 -14.92
C CYS A 66 6.74 -2.58 -13.86
N MET A 67 6.84 -1.86 -12.74
CA MET A 67 8.02 -1.91 -11.85
C MET A 67 8.20 -3.18 -11.00
N GLY A 68 7.45 -4.26 -11.26
CA GLY A 68 7.51 -5.53 -10.54
C GLY A 68 7.79 -6.72 -11.45
N PHE A 69 6.77 -7.52 -11.69
CA PHE A 69 6.87 -8.87 -12.25
C PHE A 69 6.07 -9.03 -13.54
N ALA A 70 6.31 -10.13 -14.27
CA ALA A 70 5.60 -10.45 -15.51
C ALA A 70 5.33 -11.95 -15.63
N LEU A 71 4.08 -12.32 -15.96
CA LEU A 71 3.66 -13.71 -16.21
C LEU A 71 2.88 -13.79 -17.51
N LYS A 72 3.05 -14.91 -18.24
CA LYS A 72 2.37 -15.19 -19.50
C LYS A 72 1.58 -16.48 -19.35
N VAL A 73 0.27 -16.39 -19.49
CA VAL A 73 -0.66 -17.53 -19.50
C VAL A 73 -0.83 -17.95 -20.96
N ASP A 74 -0.33 -19.14 -21.29
CA ASP A 74 -0.25 -19.71 -22.64
C ASP A 74 -1.14 -20.94 -22.80
N ASN A 75 -1.35 -21.36 -24.06
CA ASN A 75 -2.12 -22.53 -24.52
C ASN A 75 -3.65 -22.36 -24.66
N TRP A 76 -4.13 -21.11 -24.67
CA TRP A 76 -5.54 -20.74 -24.71
C TRP A 76 -6.39 -21.55 -25.69
N SER A 77 -7.40 -22.22 -25.13
CA SER A 77 -8.31 -23.11 -25.84
C SER A 77 -9.76 -22.62 -25.82
N SER A 78 -10.61 -23.19 -26.69
CA SER A 78 -12.06 -22.95 -26.68
C SER A 78 -12.81 -23.65 -25.52
N ALA A 79 -12.07 -24.12 -24.50
CA ALA A 79 -12.60 -24.54 -23.21
C ALA A 79 -12.27 -23.51 -22.09
N GLY A 80 -11.57 -22.42 -22.42
CA GLY A 80 -11.06 -21.44 -21.47
C GLY A 80 -9.76 -21.87 -20.77
N GLU A 81 -9.18 -20.92 -20.05
CA GLU A 81 -7.97 -21.06 -19.22
C GLU A 81 -8.26 -20.60 -17.78
N ASP A 82 -9.32 -21.16 -17.18
CA ASP A 82 -9.68 -20.89 -15.78
C ASP A 82 -8.69 -21.61 -14.83
N GLY A 83 -8.07 -20.84 -13.93
CA GLY A 83 -7.07 -21.37 -12.99
C GLY A 83 -6.28 -20.31 -12.23
N THR A 84 -5.50 -20.76 -11.25
CA THR A 84 -4.51 -19.94 -10.54
C THR A 84 -3.13 -20.19 -11.15
N TYR A 85 -2.44 -19.11 -11.53
CA TYR A 85 -1.11 -19.16 -12.14
C TYR A 85 -0.15 -18.27 -11.34
N SER A 86 1.11 -18.70 -11.22
CA SER A 86 2.15 -18.02 -10.44
C SER A 86 3.47 -17.97 -11.21
N ASP A 87 4.23 -16.89 -11.09
CA ASP A 87 5.61 -16.87 -11.61
C ASP A 87 6.53 -17.80 -10.80
N ALA A 88 7.06 -18.82 -11.46
CA ALA A 88 8.03 -19.76 -10.88
C ALA A 88 9.42 -19.14 -10.61
N ASN A 89 9.66 -17.91 -11.06
CA ASN A 89 10.90 -17.15 -10.84
C ASN A 89 10.82 -16.17 -9.65
N ALA A 90 9.73 -16.22 -8.87
CA ALA A 90 9.59 -15.46 -7.63
C ALA A 90 10.83 -15.61 -6.73
N GLN A 91 11.37 -14.50 -6.23
CA GLN A 91 12.66 -14.49 -5.56
C GLN A 91 12.61 -15.29 -4.24
N PRO A 92 13.55 -16.24 -4.01
CA PRO A 92 13.59 -17.01 -2.77
C PRO A 92 13.78 -16.11 -1.53
N GLY A 93 12.68 -15.80 -0.84
CA GLY A 93 12.66 -14.92 0.32
C GLY A 93 11.41 -14.03 0.43
N THR A 94 10.69 -13.77 -0.66
CA THR A 94 9.39 -13.08 -0.62
C THR A 94 8.28 -14.08 -0.32
N SER A 95 7.56 -13.91 0.80
CA SER A 95 6.70 -14.94 1.41
C SER A 95 5.34 -15.19 0.72
N ALA A 96 5.13 -14.68 -0.49
CA ALA A 96 3.99 -14.97 -1.34
C ALA A 96 4.49 -15.26 -2.76
N ALA A 97 3.88 -16.22 -3.43
CA ALA A 97 3.95 -16.30 -4.88
C ALA A 97 3.04 -15.20 -5.45
N ASN A 98 3.48 -14.55 -6.53
CA ASN A 98 2.65 -13.56 -7.22
C ASN A 98 1.59 -14.31 -8.04
N GLU A 99 0.39 -14.44 -7.48
CA GLU A 99 -0.70 -15.22 -8.06
C GLU A 99 -1.66 -14.34 -8.87
N ILE A 100 -1.95 -14.78 -10.09
CA ILE A 100 -3.11 -14.36 -10.87
C ILE A 100 -4.13 -15.50 -10.85
N VAL A 101 -5.40 -15.16 -10.64
CA VAL A 101 -6.52 -16.07 -10.88
C VAL A 101 -7.20 -15.61 -12.16
N VAL A 102 -7.35 -16.50 -13.13
CA VAL A 102 -8.18 -16.32 -14.32
C VAL A 102 -9.45 -17.13 -14.13
N TYR A 103 -10.61 -16.53 -14.45
CA TYR A 103 -11.93 -17.14 -14.30
C TYR A 103 -12.89 -16.62 -15.37
N ASN A 104 -13.99 -17.34 -15.61
CA ASN A 104 -14.97 -17.03 -16.67
C ASN A 104 -14.34 -16.93 -18.07
N SER A 105 -13.31 -17.75 -18.34
CA SER A 105 -12.64 -17.83 -19.65
C SER A 105 -13.41 -18.73 -20.61
N ASP A 106 -13.62 -18.25 -21.85
CA ASP A 106 -14.25 -19.02 -22.94
C ASP A 106 -13.34 -19.16 -24.17
N GLY A 107 -12.09 -18.71 -24.07
CA GLY A 107 -11.11 -18.66 -25.16
C GLY A 107 -11.18 -17.40 -26.03
N TYR A 108 -12.18 -16.54 -25.83
CA TYR A 108 -12.37 -15.26 -26.54
C TYR A 108 -12.38 -14.06 -25.58
N SER A 109 -12.83 -14.31 -24.36
CA SER A 109 -12.90 -13.42 -23.21
C SER A 109 -12.39 -14.13 -21.94
N PHE A 110 -12.07 -13.35 -20.90
CA PHE A 110 -11.84 -13.85 -19.54
C PHE A 110 -12.03 -12.73 -18.50
N SER A 111 -12.09 -13.10 -17.23
CA SER A 111 -11.99 -12.21 -16.07
C SER A 111 -10.81 -12.63 -15.20
N TRP A 112 -10.28 -11.71 -14.37
CA TRP A 112 -9.12 -12.00 -13.53
C TRP A 112 -9.15 -11.30 -12.18
N SER A 113 -8.32 -11.76 -11.26
CA SER A 113 -8.03 -11.13 -9.97
C SER A 113 -6.63 -11.48 -9.47
N SER A 114 -5.98 -10.61 -8.68
CA SER A 114 -4.63 -10.84 -8.15
C SER A 114 -4.46 -10.33 -6.72
N THR A 115 -3.43 -10.84 -6.03
CA THR A 115 -2.99 -10.37 -4.70
C THR A 115 -2.10 -9.12 -4.78
N TYR A 116 -1.53 -8.83 -5.95
CA TYR A 116 -0.72 -7.65 -6.24
C TYR A 116 -1.36 -6.82 -7.37
N GLU A 117 -1.18 -5.50 -7.34
CA GLU A 117 -1.66 -4.60 -8.38
C GLU A 117 -1.07 -4.97 -9.75
N VAL A 118 -1.94 -5.29 -10.72
CA VAL A 118 -1.58 -5.39 -12.14
C VAL A 118 -1.72 -4.01 -12.75
N CYS A 119 -0.65 -3.46 -13.32
CA CYS A 119 -0.69 -2.16 -14.01
C CYS A 119 -0.95 -2.29 -15.52
N LYS A 120 -0.67 -3.45 -16.15
CA LYS A 120 -0.97 -3.70 -17.57
C LYS A 120 -1.32 -5.16 -17.84
N ILE A 121 -2.23 -5.41 -18.78
CA ILE A 121 -2.50 -6.74 -19.35
C ILE A 121 -2.49 -6.67 -20.88
N ILE A 122 -1.80 -7.61 -21.51
CA ILE A 122 -1.65 -7.71 -22.96
C ILE A 122 -2.38 -8.98 -23.40
N VAL A 123 -3.54 -8.83 -24.05
CA VAL A 123 -4.36 -9.95 -24.53
C VAL A 123 -4.12 -10.11 -26.03
N LYS A 124 -3.38 -11.14 -26.43
CA LYS A 124 -2.98 -11.36 -27.83
C LYS A 124 -4.02 -12.21 -28.57
N GLY A 125 -4.31 -11.85 -29.81
CA GLY A 125 -5.10 -12.67 -30.74
C GLY A 125 -4.64 -12.45 -32.18
N GLY A 126 -4.17 -13.52 -32.83
CA GLY A 126 -3.57 -13.42 -34.17
C GLY A 126 -2.31 -12.54 -34.18
N THR A 127 -2.24 -11.59 -35.12
CA THR A 127 -1.12 -10.65 -35.24
C THR A 127 -1.12 -9.58 -34.14
N GLY A 128 -2.29 -9.04 -33.80
CA GLY A 128 -2.44 -7.93 -32.85
C GLY A 128 -2.54 -8.34 -31.38
N ALA A 129 -2.62 -7.33 -30.51
CA ALA A 129 -3.00 -7.46 -29.10
C ALA A 129 -3.82 -6.26 -28.63
N ASN A 130 -4.68 -6.48 -27.64
CA ASN A 130 -5.33 -5.44 -26.85
C ASN A 130 -4.51 -5.22 -25.58
N ILE A 131 -4.11 -3.98 -25.31
CA ILE A 131 -3.35 -3.62 -24.11
C ILE A 131 -4.25 -2.83 -23.17
N TYR A 132 -4.60 -3.45 -22.05
CA TYR A 132 -5.36 -2.86 -20.95
C TYR A 132 -4.36 -2.18 -20.01
N TYR A 133 -4.63 -0.92 -19.63
CA TYR A 133 -3.77 -0.10 -18.80
C TYR A 133 -4.51 0.32 -17.54
N TYR A 134 -3.92 0.05 -16.37
CA TYR A 134 -4.42 0.44 -15.05
C TYR A 134 -3.36 1.36 -14.40
N PRO A 135 -3.42 2.70 -14.62
CA PRO A 135 -2.35 3.61 -14.20
C PRO A 135 -2.16 3.71 -12.68
N GLU A 136 -3.22 3.46 -11.92
CA GLU A 136 -3.25 3.43 -10.45
C GLU A 136 -3.11 1.99 -9.91
N GLY A 137 -2.81 1.02 -10.79
CA GLY A 137 -2.95 -0.41 -10.50
C GLY A 137 -4.41 -0.89 -10.63
N SER A 138 -4.60 -2.20 -10.71
CA SER A 138 -5.89 -2.86 -10.49
C SER A 138 -5.68 -4.25 -9.90
N CYS A 139 -6.70 -4.74 -9.21
CA CYS A 139 -6.70 -6.02 -8.49
C CYS A 139 -7.63 -7.07 -9.10
N GLY A 140 -8.38 -6.68 -10.12
CA GLY A 140 -9.20 -7.54 -10.96
C GLY A 140 -9.88 -6.72 -12.04
N ASP A 141 -10.28 -7.38 -13.13
CA ASP A 141 -11.17 -6.81 -14.14
C ASP A 141 -11.86 -7.94 -14.91
N GLU A 142 -12.99 -7.64 -15.52
CA GLU A 142 -13.88 -8.62 -16.13
C GLU A 142 -13.98 -8.44 -17.66
N ASN A 143 -14.27 -9.54 -18.36
CA ASN A 143 -14.56 -9.53 -19.80
C ASN A 143 -13.44 -8.89 -20.66
N LEU A 144 -12.17 -9.18 -20.33
CA LEU A 144 -11.01 -8.84 -21.15
C LEU A 144 -10.98 -9.71 -22.42
N VAL A 145 -10.87 -9.07 -23.57
CA VAL A 145 -10.88 -9.72 -24.90
C VAL A 145 -9.64 -9.38 -25.74
N ALA A 146 -9.32 -10.25 -26.70
CA ALA A 146 -8.35 -9.99 -27.76
C ALA A 146 -8.91 -9.04 -28.86
N PRO A 147 -8.09 -8.54 -29.82
CA PRO A 147 -8.54 -7.62 -30.85
C PRO A 147 -9.70 -8.15 -31.71
N LEU A 148 -10.51 -7.24 -32.24
CA LEU A 148 -11.64 -7.57 -33.12
C LEU A 148 -11.22 -8.37 -34.35
N ASN A 149 -12.07 -9.31 -34.75
CA ASN A 149 -11.93 -10.07 -35.97
C ASN A 149 -12.40 -9.25 -37.18
N THR A 150 -11.53 -8.39 -37.70
CA THR A 150 -11.76 -7.52 -38.87
C THR A 150 -12.20 -8.21 -40.17
N ASN A 151 -12.21 -9.55 -40.23
CA ASN A 151 -12.74 -10.33 -41.36
C ASN A 151 -14.18 -10.83 -41.12
N SER A 152 -14.77 -10.55 -39.96
CA SER A 152 -16.10 -11.03 -39.55
C SER A 152 -17.22 -10.10 -40.00
N PRO A 153 -18.43 -10.62 -40.29
CA PRO A 153 -19.61 -9.79 -40.52
C PRO A 153 -20.23 -9.23 -39.22
N ASP A 154 -19.88 -9.76 -38.04
CA ASP A 154 -20.29 -9.19 -36.75
C ASP A 154 -19.22 -8.18 -36.27
N PRO A 155 -19.55 -6.90 -36.05
CA PRO A 155 -18.58 -5.88 -35.60
C PRO A 155 -18.09 -6.08 -34.16
N ASN A 156 -18.64 -7.03 -33.40
CA ASN A 156 -18.24 -7.36 -32.04
C ASN A 156 -17.42 -8.66 -31.95
N ASP A 157 -17.29 -9.42 -33.04
CA ASP A 157 -16.53 -10.67 -33.07
C ASP A 157 -15.05 -10.41 -32.74
N THR A 158 -14.48 -11.21 -31.84
CA THR A 158 -13.09 -11.10 -31.40
C THR A 158 -12.26 -12.23 -31.98
N LYS A 159 -10.96 -12.01 -32.14
CA LYS A 159 -10.03 -13.12 -32.40
C LYS A 159 -10.00 -13.99 -31.13
N ALA A 160 -9.91 -15.31 -31.30
CA ALA A 160 -9.60 -16.19 -30.17
C ALA A 160 -8.27 -15.73 -29.52
N ILE A 161 -8.22 -15.78 -28.19
CA ILE A 161 -7.04 -15.42 -27.41
C ILE A 161 -5.98 -16.49 -27.68
N SER A 162 -4.73 -16.08 -27.93
CA SER A 162 -3.59 -16.99 -28.01
C SER A 162 -2.84 -17.08 -26.69
N HIS A 163 -2.70 -15.93 -26.01
CA HIS A 163 -2.08 -15.79 -24.70
C HIS A 163 -2.51 -14.48 -24.03
N ALA A 164 -2.40 -14.44 -22.70
CA ALA A 164 -2.52 -13.22 -21.91
C ALA A 164 -1.24 -13.01 -21.09
N THR A 165 -0.65 -11.81 -21.18
CA THR A 165 0.53 -11.43 -20.39
C THR A 165 0.14 -10.37 -19.36
N PHE A 166 0.45 -10.64 -18.09
CA PHE A 166 0.14 -9.80 -16.93
C PHE A 166 1.42 -9.10 -16.44
N CYS A 167 1.32 -7.81 -16.13
CA CYS A 167 2.44 -6.96 -15.72
C CYS A 167 2.11 -6.26 -14.40
N TRP A 168 2.84 -6.58 -13.32
CA TRP A 168 2.54 -6.13 -11.96
C TRP A 168 3.40 -4.94 -11.50
N SER A 169 2.84 -4.16 -10.56
CA SER A 169 3.63 -3.32 -9.65
C SER A 169 4.24 -4.18 -8.52
N ASN A 170 4.75 -3.55 -7.46
CA ASN A 170 5.16 -4.25 -6.22
C ASN A 170 4.19 -3.99 -5.05
N THR A 171 3.02 -3.40 -5.31
CA THR A 171 2.02 -3.08 -4.29
C THR A 171 1.04 -4.24 -4.10
N LEU A 172 0.68 -4.53 -2.84
CA LEU A 172 -0.38 -5.47 -2.50
C LEU A 172 -1.76 -4.85 -2.71
N CYS A 173 -2.68 -5.64 -3.25
CA CYS A 173 -4.07 -5.26 -3.48
C CYS A 173 -4.87 -5.00 -2.21
N GLU A 174 -4.66 -5.84 -1.20
CA GLU A 174 -5.00 -5.52 0.18
C GLU A 174 -3.70 -5.42 0.96
N ALA A 175 -3.25 -4.20 1.24
CA ALA A 175 -2.26 -4.00 2.28
C ALA A 175 -2.85 -4.54 3.61
N PRO A 176 -2.10 -5.33 4.40
CA PRO A 176 -2.61 -5.83 5.67
C PRO A 176 -3.03 -4.64 6.55
N PRO A 177 -4.15 -4.76 7.31
CA PRO A 177 -4.70 -3.65 8.07
C PRO A 177 -3.63 -3.07 8.99
N ALA A 178 -3.42 -1.76 8.90
CA ALA A 178 -2.32 -1.10 9.59
C ALA A 178 -2.36 -1.43 11.09
N PRO A 179 -1.28 -2.01 11.66
CA PRO A 179 -1.28 -2.41 13.07
C PRO A 179 -1.53 -1.19 13.96
N CYS A 180 -2.48 -1.34 14.89
CA CYS A 180 -2.70 -0.31 15.89
C CYS A 180 -1.54 -0.33 16.90
N TYR A 181 -1.17 0.86 17.38
CA TYR A 181 -0.03 1.05 18.25
C TYR A 181 -0.46 1.68 19.57
N GLN A 182 0.08 1.19 20.68
CA GLN A 182 0.00 1.88 21.97
C GLN A 182 1.33 2.56 22.28
N GLU A 183 1.29 3.88 22.40
CA GLU A 183 2.41 4.73 22.83
C GLU A 183 2.96 4.30 24.20
N GLU A 184 4.28 4.39 24.35
CA GLU A 184 4.97 4.16 25.62
C GLU A 184 6.31 4.92 25.65
N THR A 185 6.70 5.43 26.82
CA THR A 185 8.02 6.04 27.01
C THR A 185 9.08 4.96 27.24
N ALA A 186 10.25 5.09 26.63
CA ALA A 186 11.37 4.19 26.84
C ALA A 186 12.68 4.88 27.27
N TRP A 187 13.47 4.19 28.10
CA TRP A 187 14.79 4.63 28.58
C TRP A 187 15.85 3.53 28.45
N SER A 188 17.11 3.93 28.23
CA SER A 188 18.24 2.97 28.30
C SER A 188 18.53 2.52 29.73
N SER A 189 18.86 1.24 29.90
CA SER A 189 19.16 0.65 31.20
C SER A 189 20.37 1.32 31.88
N GLY A 190 20.29 1.53 33.19
CA GLY A 190 21.33 2.20 33.96
C GLY A 190 20.88 2.67 35.34
N VAL A 191 21.56 3.69 35.87
CA VAL A 191 21.30 4.24 37.21
C VAL A 191 20.14 5.25 37.15
N ARG A 192 19.35 5.31 38.22
CA ARG A 192 18.13 6.12 38.30
C ARG A 192 18.46 7.59 38.61
N TYR A 193 17.91 8.54 37.84
CA TYR A 193 18.08 9.99 38.08
C TYR A 193 17.61 10.43 39.48
N VAL A 194 16.50 9.86 39.94
CA VAL A 194 15.89 10.12 41.26
C VAL A 194 15.37 8.82 41.86
N LYS A 195 15.33 8.73 43.20
CA LYS A 195 14.88 7.51 43.90
C LYS A 195 13.36 7.35 43.99
N LYS A 196 12.56 8.38 43.66
CA LYS A 196 11.09 8.38 43.81
C LYS A 196 10.43 9.26 42.72
N GLY A 197 9.22 8.91 42.30
CA GLY A 197 8.38 9.72 41.41
C GLY A 197 8.61 9.42 39.93
N ASN A 198 9.70 9.92 39.35
CA ASN A 198 10.05 9.70 37.95
C ASN A 198 10.91 8.42 37.79
N TRP A 199 10.70 7.63 36.73
CA TRP A 199 11.34 6.32 36.53
C TRP A 199 12.63 6.31 35.68
N ALA A 200 13.01 7.45 35.09
CA ALA A 200 14.14 7.58 34.17
C ALA A 200 15.49 7.04 34.69
N THR A 201 16.31 6.59 33.74
CA THR A 201 17.66 6.05 33.95
C THR A 201 18.70 6.68 33.03
N TYR A 202 19.96 6.65 33.46
CA TYR A 202 21.12 7.05 32.67
C TYR A 202 22.16 5.91 32.64
N THR A 203 22.67 5.62 31.45
CA THR A 203 23.68 4.58 31.21
C THR A 203 25.07 5.13 31.46
N ALA A 204 25.93 4.37 32.15
CA ALA A 204 27.35 4.68 32.28
C ALA A 204 28.13 4.09 31.09
N TYR A 205 29.11 4.83 30.57
CA TYR A 205 29.89 4.46 29.39
C TYR A 205 31.39 4.68 29.62
N ALA A 206 32.18 3.63 29.40
CA ALA A 206 33.60 3.57 29.75
C ALA A 206 34.55 3.76 28.55
N GLY A 207 34.11 4.43 27.47
CA GLY A 207 34.94 4.65 26.28
C GLY A 207 35.20 3.41 25.42
N ASN A 208 34.44 2.33 25.61
CA ASN A 208 34.57 1.06 24.91
C ASN A 208 33.21 0.62 24.34
N PRO A 209 33.16 -0.11 23.21
CA PRO A 209 31.91 -0.62 22.66
C PRO A 209 31.11 -1.43 23.68
N MET A 210 29.82 -1.15 23.80
CA MET A 210 28.92 -1.84 24.73
C MET A 210 27.47 -1.76 24.27
N SER A 211 26.61 -2.65 24.78
CA SER A 211 25.17 -2.62 24.54
C SER A 211 24.42 -2.70 25.86
N VAL A 212 23.29 -1.99 25.97
CA VAL A 212 22.37 -2.08 27.11
C VAL A 212 20.93 -2.22 26.62
N THR A 213 20.10 -2.94 27.39
CA THR A 213 18.66 -3.03 27.15
C THR A 213 18.00 -1.65 27.19
N ILE A 214 17.04 -1.42 26.30
CA ILE A 214 16.08 -0.32 26.37
C ILE A 214 14.82 -0.89 27.04
N TYR A 215 14.29 -0.20 28.06
CA TYR A 215 13.04 -0.55 28.72
C TYR A 215 11.96 0.48 28.41
N ALA A 216 10.85 0.03 27.82
CA ALA A 216 9.59 0.76 27.73
C ALA A 216 8.73 0.47 28.98
N GLY A 217 7.88 1.41 29.40
CA GLY A 217 6.89 1.17 30.45
C GLY A 217 7.51 0.67 31.76
N GLN A 218 8.66 1.23 32.16
CA GLN A 218 9.50 0.82 33.29
C GLN A 218 10.19 -0.56 33.19
N THR A 219 9.54 -1.59 32.66
CA THR A 219 10.00 -2.99 32.79
C THR A 219 9.94 -3.82 31.51
N ILE A 220 9.35 -3.32 30.42
CA ILE A 220 9.17 -4.09 29.18
C ILE A 220 10.44 -3.94 28.33
N PRO A 221 11.19 -5.02 28.01
CA PRO A 221 12.34 -4.93 27.12
C PRO A 221 11.85 -4.54 25.72
N ALA A 222 12.27 -3.36 25.25
CA ALA A 222 11.83 -2.77 23.99
C ALA A 222 12.92 -2.72 22.92
N GLY A 223 14.16 -3.06 23.28
CA GLY A 223 15.29 -3.05 22.36
C GLY A 223 16.66 -3.00 23.05
N THR A 224 17.66 -2.51 22.33
CA THR A 224 19.02 -2.25 22.81
C THR A 224 19.57 -0.92 22.31
N ALA A 225 20.34 -0.24 23.16
CA ALA A 225 21.17 0.90 22.78
C ALA A 225 22.64 0.44 22.73
N ILE A 226 23.21 0.45 21.53
CA ILE A 226 24.58 0.01 21.23
C ILE A 226 25.45 1.26 21.08
N PHE A 227 26.50 1.34 21.88
CA PHE A 227 27.51 2.40 21.83
C PHE A 227 28.71 1.90 21.01
N SER A 228 29.19 2.71 20.06
CA SER A 228 30.43 2.45 19.32
C SER A 228 31.67 2.59 20.20
N ALA A 229 32.87 2.33 19.65
CA ALA A 229 34.09 2.93 20.19
C ALA A 229 34.08 4.45 19.89
N PRO A 230 34.78 5.29 20.68
CA PRO A 230 34.91 6.72 20.36
C PRO A 230 35.75 6.93 19.10
N ALA A 231 35.26 7.76 18.18
CA ALA A 231 35.97 8.19 16.98
C ALA A 231 35.99 9.72 16.91
N SER A 232 37.18 10.32 16.80
CA SER A 232 37.36 11.79 16.78
C SER A 232 36.67 12.55 17.93
N GLY A 233 36.54 11.92 19.10
CA GLY A 233 35.86 12.49 20.27
C GLY A 233 34.34 12.35 20.27
N MET A 234 33.76 11.67 19.28
CA MET A 234 32.32 11.36 19.18
C MET A 234 32.05 9.87 19.41
N VAL A 235 30.83 9.51 19.80
CA VAL A 235 30.32 8.14 19.93
C VAL A 235 29.02 8.03 19.14
N THR A 236 28.89 6.98 18.34
CA THR A 236 27.62 6.62 17.71
C THR A 236 26.82 5.76 18.67
N ILE A 237 25.59 6.17 18.93
CA ILE A 237 24.59 5.42 19.70
C ILE A 237 23.56 4.90 18.71
N THR A 238 23.57 3.59 18.46
CA THR A 238 22.61 2.90 17.60
C THR A 238 21.54 2.23 18.46
N THR A 239 20.30 2.65 18.29
CA THR A 239 19.13 2.12 18.98
C THR A 239 18.41 1.13 18.08
N ASN A 240 18.37 -0.15 18.48
CA ASN A 240 17.67 -1.23 17.77
C ASN A 240 16.51 -1.73 18.64
N LEU A 241 15.28 -1.52 18.19
CA LEU A 241 14.06 -1.95 18.86
C LEU A 241 13.76 -3.44 18.60
N SER A 242 12.99 -4.05 19.49
CA SER A 242 12.44 -5.39 19.30
C SER A 242 11.35 -5.38 18.21
N PRO A 243 11.06 -6.50 17.52
CA PRO A 243 10.14 -6.50 16.37
C PRO A 243 8.72 -6.00 16.67
N ASN A 244 8.26 -6.11 17.91
CA ASN A 244 6.96 -5.64 18.38
C ASN A 244 6.95 -4.16 18.85
N PHE A 245 8.06 -3.43 18.68
CA PHE A 245 8.24 -2.02 19.05
C PHE A 245 8.75 -1.19 17.87
N ILE A 246 8.12 -0.04 17.64
CA ILE A 246 8.52 0.94 16.62
C ILE A 246 8.94 2.27 17.25
N PHE A 247 9.72 3.06 16.52
CA PHE A 247 9.84 4.50 16.78
C PHE A 247 8.51 5.18 16.45
N TYR A 248 8.01 5.99 17.39
CA TYR A 248 6.69 6.61 17.30
C TYR A 248 6.77 8.14 17.42
N TYR A 249 5.90 8.81 16.67
CA TYR A 249 5.46 10.18 16.90
C TYR A 249 4.02 10.30 16.35
N ASP A 250 3.26 11.25 16.86
CA ASP A 250 1.93 11.54 16.33
C ASP A 250 2.05 12.06 14.88
N GLN A 251 1.56 11.28 13.92
CA GLN A 251 1.57 11.66 12.50
C GLN A 251 0.57 12.77 12.16
N SER A 252 -0.30 13.16 13.10
CA SER A 252 -1.21 14.30 12.97
C SER A 252 -0.62 15.62 13.50
N ASP A 253 0.52 15.59 14.18
CA ASP A 253 1.29 16.82 14.47
C ASP A 253 1.95 17.34 13.17
N LEU A 254 1.78 18.63 12.91
CA LEU A 254 2.40 19.32 11.78
C LEU A 254 3.88 19.66 12.03
N VAL A 255 4.39 19.36 13.23
CA VAL A 255 5.80 19.45 13.61
C VAL A 255 6.32 18.05 13.94
N ALA A 256 7.33 17.58 13.19
CA ALA A 256 7.97 16.31 13.47
C ALA A 256 8.71 16.35 14.83
N ASP A 257 8.19 15.65 15.84
CA ASP A 257 8.87 15.55 17.14
C ASP A 257 10.12 14.65 17.07
N TYR A 258 11.02 14.89 17.99
CA TYR A 258 12.25 14.16 18.18
C TYR A 258 12.01 12.90 19.00
N ASN A 259 11.55 11.82 18.38
CA ASN A 259 11.35 10.53 19.06
C ASN A 259 12.63 9.88 19.61
N ILE A 260 13.81 10.48 19.34
CA ILE A 260 15.07 10.15 20.01
C ILE A 260 15.62 11.40 20.70
N LYS A 261 15.72 11.37 22.03
CA LYS A 261 16.20 12.46 22.89
C LYS A 261 17.38 11.94 23.74
N ILE A 262 18.58 12.47 23.54
CA ILE A 262 19.82 12.04 24.22
C ILE A 262 20.54 13.22 24.90
N GLN A 263 20.96 13.03 26.15
CA GLN A 263 21.82 13.96 26.87
C GLN A 263 23.09 13.26 27.37
N ASP A 264 24.24 13.84 27.04
CA ASP A 264 25.56 13.45 27.55
C ASP A 264 25.85 14.10 28.93
N TYR A 265 26.64 13.43 29.75
CA TYR A 265 27.12 13.96 31.05
C TYR A 265 28.56 13.52 31.34
N GLY A 266 29.39 14.47 31.79
CA GLY A 266 30.76 14.22 32.22
C GLY A 266 30.87 13.39 33.50
N ALA A 267 32.11 13.16 33.98
CA ALA A 267 32.43 12.22 35.06
C ALA A 267 31.70 12.44 36.40
N GLY A 268 31.13 13.63 36.66
CA GLY A 268 30.29 13.89 37.83
C GLY A 268 28.88 13.29 37.76
N GLY A 269 28.47 12.76 36.61
CA GLY A 269 27.13 12.24 36.37
C GLY A 269 26.07 13.34 36.14
N PRO A 270 24.80 12.94 35.90
CA PRO A 270 23.69 13.88 35.82
C PRO A 270 23.33 14.49 37.18
N PRO A 271 22.72 15.68 37.20
CA PRO A 271 22.17 16.25 38.43
C PRO A 271 21.02 15.38 38.96
N ALA A 272 20.99 15.15 40.28
CA ALA A 272 20.02 14.29 40.97
C ALA A 272 18.60 14.91 41.08
N LYS A 273 18.00 15.20 39.93
CA LYS A 273 16.65 15.74 39.73
C LYS A 273 15.98 15.03 38.55
N ASN A 274 14.66 15.21 38.38
CA ASN A 274 13.97 14.70 37.20
C ASN A 274 14.63 15.27 35.92
N PRO A 275 14.93 14.44 34.90
CA PRO A 275 15.34 14.92 33.60
C PRO A 275 14.16 15.60 32.88
N ALA A 276 14.49 16.44 31.90
CA ALA A 276 13.53 17.02 30.97
C ALA A 276 13.95 16.64 29.54
N PRO A 277 13.46 15.51 28.98
CA PRO A 277 13.88 15.00 27.66
C PRO A 277 13.69 16.02 26.53
N GLY A 278 12.62 16.82 26.57
CA GLY A 278 12.40 17.93 25.64
C GLY A 278 13.46 19.05 25.69
N GLN A 279 14.37 19.04 26.67
CA GLN A 279 15.49 19.96 26.84
C GLN A 279 16.86 19.27 26.73
N PHE A 280 16.92 18.01 26.28
CA PHE A 280 18.17 17.31 26.02
C PHE A 280 18.87 17.90 24.78
N ALA A 281 20.21 17.96 24.81
CA ALA A 281 21.04 18.63 23.81
C ALA A 281 21.05 17.93 22.44
N TRP A 282 20.98 16.60 22.41
CA TRP A 282 21.03 15.81 21.18
C TRP A 282 19.65 15.24 20.91
N LYS A 283 19.14 15.48 19.70
CA LYS A 283 17.79 15.09 19.31
C LYS A 283 17.78 14.61 17.87
N SER A 284 16.96 13.62 17.57
CA SER A 284 16.76 13.11 16.21
C SER A 284 15.34 12.56 16.06
N THR A 285 14.90 12.42 14.82
CA THR A 285 13.62 11.82 14.45
C THR A 285 13.91 10.60 13.57
N ALA A 286 13.73 9.41 14.13
CA ALA A 286 13.65 8.18 13.36
C ALA A 286 12.32 8.12 12.60
N LEU A 287 12.31 7.49 11.43
CA LEU A 287 11.09 7.30 10.64
C LEU A 287 10.04 6.53 11.45
N PHE A 288 8.76 6.91 11.30
CA PHE A 288 7.64 6.18 11.90
C PHE A 288 7.68 4.71 11.45
N GLY A 289 7.40 3.78 12.35
CA GLY A 289 7.39 2.35 12.04
C GLY A 289 8.78 1.72 11.89
N SER A 290 9.87 2.49 11.97
CA SER A 290 11.22 1.94 11.90
C SER A 290 11.65 1.31 13.23
N HIS A 291 12.50 0.28 13.15
CA HIS A 291 13.04 -0.43 14.32
C HIS A 291 14.51 -0.11 14.61
N SER A 292 15.19 0.71 13.78
CA SER A 292 16.61 1.04 13.97
C SER A 292 16.90 2.48 13.59
N ALA A 293 17.74 3.13 14.40
CA ALA A 293 18.22 4.48 14.19
C ALA A 293 19.59 4.67 14.87
N SER A 294 20.33 5.70 14.45
CA SER A 294 21.63 6.06 15.05
C SER A 294 21.76 7.56 15.24
N VAL A 295 22.34 7.97 16.37
CA VAL A 295 22.66 9.36 16.68
C VAL A 295 24.14 9.45 17.08
N VAL A 296 24.85 10.46 16.57
CA VAL A 296 26.27 10.70 16.87
C VAL A 296 26.37 11.84 17.87
N VAL A 297 26.96 11.58 19.05
CA VAL A 297 27.04 12.52 20.19
C VAL A 297 28.49 12.63 20.71
N PRO A 298 28.88 13.69 21.42
CA PRO A 298 30.20 13.78 22.03
C PRO A 298 30.48 12.67 23.04
N MET A 299 31.73 12.24 23.15
CA MET A 299 32.16 11.26 24.13
C MET A 299 32.05 11.81 25.56
N ALA A 300 31.16 11.21 26.35
CA ALA A 300 30.96 11.51 27.76
C ALA A 300 30.94 10.24 28.63
N SER A 301 30.94 10.40 29.96
CA SER A 301 30.99 9.29 30.92
C SER A 301 29.64 8.64 31.17
N TYR A 302 28.54 9.37 30.92
CA TYR A 302 27.17 8.88 31.06
C TYR A 302 26.27 9.48 29.99
N TYR A 303 25.20 8.77 29.64
CA TYR A 303 24.15 9.27 28.75
C TYR A 303 22.77 8.95 29.30
N GLY A 304 21.86 9.94 29.27
CA GLY A 304 20.43 9.70 29.37
C GLY A 304 19.88 9.54 27.96
N ILE A 305 19.34 8.37 27.63
CA ILE A 305 18.69 8.08 26.35
C ILE A 305 17.21 7.88 26.63
N HIS A 306 16.38 8.77 26.09
CA HIS A 306 14.92 8.73 26.12
C HIS A 306 14.41 8.53 24.70
N LEU A 307 13.51 7.58 24.51
CA LEU A 307 12.89 7.27 23.23
C LEU A 307 11.37 7.32 23.37
N ASP A 308 10.71 7.85 22.35
CA ASP A 308 9.28 7.79 22.18
C ASP A 308 8.99 6.63 21.22
N VAL A 309 8.35 5.59 21.75
CA VAL A 309 8.12 4.32 21.06
C VAL A 309 6.65 3.95 21.17
N ALA A 310 6.24 2.98 20.37
CA ALA A 310 4.96 2.32 20.56
C ALA A 310 5.09 0.82 20.31
N TYR A 311 4.23 0.04 20.95
CA TYR A 311 4.12 -1.39 20.71
C TYR A 311 2.81 -1.75 20.01
N GLU A 312 2.85 -2.79 19.19
CA GLU A 312 1.69 -3.29 18.46
C GLU A 312 0.59 -3.79 19.42
N THR A 313 -0.66 -3.42 19.13
CA THR A 313 -1.83 -3.72 19.96
C THR A 313 -3.08 -3.93 19.10
N VAL A 314 -4.12 -4.52 19.68
CA VAL A 314 -5.40 -4.70 19.00
C VAL A 314 -6.11 -3.35 18.89
N CYS A 315 -6.58 -3.02 17.68
CA CYS A 315 -7.41 -1.83 17.42
C CYS A 315 -8.69 -1.81 18.26
N LYS A 316 -9.20 -0.60 18.56
CA LYS A 316 -10.33 -0.33 19.46
C LYS A 316 -11.34 0.61 18.82
#